data_AF-A0A0Q1F8C6-F1
#
_entry.id   AF-A0A0Q1F8C6-F1
#
_cell.length_a   1.000
_cell.length_b   1.000
_cell.length_c   1.000
_cell.angle_alpha   90.00
_cell.angle_beta   90.00
_cell.angle_gamma   90.00
#
_symmetry.space_group_name_H-M   'P 1'
#
loop_
_entity.id
_entity.type
_entity.pdbx_description
1 polymer ?
#
loop_
_entity_poly.entity_id
_entity_poly.type
_entity_poly.pdbx_seq_one_letter_code
_entity_poly.pdbx_strand_id
1 'polypeptide(L)' 'MFSFTNENVYALYMTVRCETEPMINNVQREAVHLLGTLAHNGNADALAALHNLARTPNLHPLLAEMVRERLVVPEPV' A
#
# COMPACT_ATOMS: atom_id res chain seq x y z
N MET A 1 6.39 15.87 0.53
CA MET A 1 6.00 15.55 -0.85
C MET A 1 6.61 14.19 -1.17
N PHE A 2 5.80 13.15 -1.36
CA PHE A 2 6.31 11.82 -1.68
C PHE A 2 6.56 11.77 -3.19
N SER A 3 7.82 11.65 -3.60
CA SER A 3 8.19 11.50 -5.00
C SER A 3 8.28 10.01 -5.33
N PHE A 4 7.17 9.43 -5.78
CA PHE A 4 7.23 8.13 -6.45
C PHE A 4 7.66 8.39 -7.89
N THR A 5 8.66 7.65 -8.36
CA THR A 5 9.10 7.72 -9.77
C THR A 5 8.15 6.94 -10.67
N ASN A 6 7.47 5.93 -10.11
CA ASN A 6 6.48 5.12 -10.79
C ASN A 6 5.06 5.69 -10.57
N GLU A 7 4.48 6.29 -11.62
CA GLU A 7 3.14 6.87 -11.59
C GLU A 7 2.05 5.83 -11.23
N ASN A 8 2.23 4.57 -11.60
CA ASN A 8 1.29 3.50 -11.24
C ASN A 8 1.34 3.22 -9.73
N VAL A 9 2.52 3.23 -9.12
CA VAL A 9 2.66 3.08 -7.66
C VAL A 9 2.01 4.25 -6.93
N TYR A 10 2.19 5.48 -7.46
CA TYR A 10 1.51 6.64 -6.89
C TYR A 10 -0.01 6.53 -6.97
N ALA A 11 -0.55 6.10 -8.10
CA ALA A 11 -1.99 5.88 -8.26
C ALA A 11 -2.51 4.85 -7.24
N LEU A 12 -1.84 3.70 -7.10
CA LEU A 12 -2.18 2.68 -6.11
C LEU A 12 -2.12 3.23 -4.68
N TYR A 13 -1.07 3.98 -4.34
CA TYR A 13 -0.93 4.62 -3.03
C TYR A 13 -2.09 5.58 -2.74
N MET A 14 -2.49 6.41 -3.71
CA MET A 14 -3.62 7.33 -3.58
C MET A 14 -4.95 6.59 -3.45
N THR A 15 -5.13 5.49 -4.19
CA THR A 15 -6.30 4.62 -4.07
C THR A 15 -6.43 4.07 -2.64
N VAL A 16 -5.36 3.54 -2.06
CA VAL A 16 -5.39 3.03 -0.66
C VAL A 16 -5.69 4.16 0.33
N ARG A 17 -5.15 5.35 0.08
CA ARG A 17 -5.37 6.55 0.91
C ARG A 17 -6.68 7.29 0.65
N CYS A 18 -7.58 6.76 -0.17
CA CYS A 18 -8.83 7.44 -0.48
C CYS A 18 -9.71 7.56 0.79
N GLU A 19 -9.59 8.70 1.48
CA GLU A 19 -10.32 9.02 2.73
C GLU A 19 -11.78 9.42 2.47
N THR A 20 -12.18 9.61 1.19
CA THR A 20 -13.55 9.99 0.82
C THR A 20 -14.52 8.81 0.80
N GLU A 21 -14.02 7.57 0.83
CA GLU A 21 -14.85 6.37 0.84
C GLU A 21 -15.30 6.05 2.28
N PRO A 22 -16.62 6.03 2.56
CA PRO A 22 -17.13 5.78 3.92
C PRO A 22 -16.89 4.34 4.39
N MET A 23 -16.58 3.42 3.48
CA MET A 23 -16.28 2.02 3.75
C MET A 23 -15.12 1.55 2.87
N ILE A 24 -14.31 0.60 3.35
CA ILE A 24 -13.32 -0.04 2.47
C ILE A 24 -14.04 -0.76 1.34
N ASN A 25 -13.62 -0.45 0.11
CA ASN A 25 -14.05 -1.18 -1.07
C ASN A 25 -12.99 -2.18 -1.58
N ASN A 26 -13.38 -3.03 -2.53
CA ASN A 26 -12.48 -4.03 -3.10
C ASN A 26 -11.29 -3.41 -3.84
N VAL A 27 -11.47 -2.21 -4.42
CA VAL A 27 -10.42 -1.50 -5.16
C VAL A 27 -9.27 -1.11 -4.22
N GLN A 28 -9.58 -0.65 -3.01
CA GLN A 28 -8.56 -0.32 -2.00
C GLN A 28 -7.80 -1.56 -1.52
N ARG A 29 -8.50 -2.69 -1.33
CA ARG A 29 -7.87 -3.97 -0.95
C ARG A 29 -6.93 -4.46 -2.04
N GLU A 30 -7.40 -4.45 -3.29
CA GLU A 30 -6.63 -4.84 -4.46
C GLU A 30 -5.40 -3.94 -4.64
N ALA A 31 -5.53 -2.64 -4.38
CA ALA A 31 -4.39 -1.73 -4.43
C ALA A 31 -3.31 -2.08 -3.40
N VAL A 32 -3.68 -2.47 -2.17
CA VAL A 32 -2.71 -2.99 -1.18
C VAL A 32 -2.04 -4.28 -1.67
N HIS A 33 -2.82 -5.20 -2.26
CA HIS A 33 -2.28 -6.43 -2.83
C HIS A 33 -1.27 -6.16 -3.95
N LEU A 34 -1.59 -5.27 -4.89
CA LEU A 34 -0.71 -4.91 -6.00
C LEU A 34 0.57 -4.22 -5.51
N LEU A 35 0.46 -3.31 -4.54
CA LEU A 35 1.65 -2.72 -3.89
C LEU A 35 2.52 -3.79 -3.24
N GLY A 36 1.91 -4.76 -2.56
CA GLY A 36 2.60 -5.92 -1.98
C GLY A 36 3.36 -6.74 -3.02
N THR A 37 2.70 -7.11 -4.11
CA THR A 37 3.31 -7.87 -5.21
C THR A 37 4.45 -7.10 -5.86
N LEU A 38 4.27 -5.81 -6.13
CA LEU A 38 5.32 -4.97 -6.72
C LEU A 38 6.52 -4.85 -5.77
N ALA A 39 6.29 -4.63 -4.48
CA ALA A 39 7.35 -4.56 -3.48
C ALA A 39 8.12 -5.88 -3.39
N HIS A 40 7.42 -7.02 -3.40
CA HIS A 40 8.03 -8.35 -3.41
C HIS A 40 8.89 -8.59 -4.66
N ASN A 41 8.48 -8.05 -5.81
CA ASN A 41 9.25 -8.11 -7.05
C ASN A 41 10.38 -7.07 -7.13
N GLY A 42 10.75 -6.42 -6.01
CA GLY A 42 11.88 -5.48 -5.93
C GLY A 42 11.54 -4.03 -6.30
N ASN A 43 10.26 -3.66 -6.41
CA ASN A 43 9.88 -2.27 -6.66
C ASN A 43 10.02 -1.43 -5.39
N ALA A 44 11.11 -0.65 -5.33
CA ALA A 44 11.42 0.21 -4.19
C ALA A 44 10.34 1.27 -3.90
N ASP A 45 9.69 1.82 -4.93
CA ASP A 45 8.60 2.78 -4.77
C ASP A 45 7.39 2.12 -4.09
N ALA A 46 7.06 0.88 -4.47
CA ALA A 46 5.95 0.14 -3.87
C ALA A 46 6.25 -0.22 -2.41
N LEU A 47 7.49 -0.61 -2.09
CA LEU A 47 7.93 -0.85 -0.72
C LEU A 47 7.85 0.44 0.12
N ALA A 48 8.31 1.57 -0.43
CA ALA A 48 8.19 2.88 0.21
C ALA A 48 6.72 3.28 0.43
N ALA A 49 5.84 3.00 -0.55
CA ALA A 49 4.40 3.24 -0.44
C ALA A 49 3.80 2.46 0.73
N LEU A 50 4.10 1.17 0.86
CA LEU A 50 3.63 0.34 1.98
C LEU A 50 4.13 0.86 3.33
N HIS A 51 5.41 1.23 3.45
CA HIS A 51 5.94 1.83 4.68
C HIS A 51 5.24 3.15 5.04
N ASN A 52 4.95 3.99 4.05
CA ASN A 52 4.24 5.24 4.27
C ASN A 52 2.78 5.01 4.68
N LEU A 53 2.10 4.04 4.04
CA LEU A 53 0.74 3.63 4.41
C LEU A 53 0.67 3.12 5.85
N ALA A 54 1.64 2.30 6.27
CA ALA A 54 1.70 1.78 7.64
C ALA A 54 1.83 2.86 8.72
N ARG A 55 2.34 4.04 8.35
CA ARG A 55 2.52 5.21 9.25
C ARG A 55 1.42 6.26 9.09
N THR A 56 0.43 6.03 8.23
CA THR A 56 -0.62 7.02 7.94
C THR A 56 -1.65 7.05 9.08
N PRO A 57 -1.84 8.19 9.78
CA PRO A 57 -2.59 8.23 11.04
C PRO A 57 -4.10 8.05 10.94
N ASN A 58 -4.68 7.95 9.73
CA ASN A 58 -6.13 7.76 9.52
C ASN A 58 -6.43 6.63 8.50
N LEU A 59 -5.48 5.73 8.26
CA LEU A 59 -5.74 4.59 7.39
C LEU A 59 -6.74 3.66 8.08
N HIS A 60 -7.74 3.19 7.33
CA HIS A 60 -8.75 2.28 7.89
C HIS A 60 -8.06 1.03 8.49
N PRO A 61 -8.44 0.59 9.71
CA PRO A 61 -7.75 -0.48 10.43
C PRO A 61 -7.48 -1.74 9.61
N LEU A 62 -8.46 -2.22 8.85
CA LEU A 62 -8.29 -3.40 7.98
C LEU A 62 -7.23 -3.18 6.88
N LEU A 63 -7.19 -2.01 6.22
CA LEU A 63 -6.12 -1.72 5.25
C LEU A 63 -4.75 -1.62 5.95
N ALA A 64 -4.71 -1.05 7.16
CA ALA A 64 -3.48 -0.96 7.94
C ALA A 64 -2.93 -2.35 8.29
N GLU A 65 -3.79 -3.28 8.70
CA GLU A 65 -3.40 -4.68 8.94
C GLU A 65 -2.91 -5.36 7.66
N MET A 66 -3.63 -5.22 6.54
CA MET A 66 -3.18 -5.75 5.25
C MET A 66 -1.81 -5.20 4.82
N VAL A 67 -1.56 -3.90 5.04
CA VAL A 67 -0.26 -3.28 4.74
C VAL A 67 0.84 -3.83 5.66
N ARG A 68 0.55 -4.02 6.96
CA ARG A 68 1.49 -4.61 7.91
C ARG A 68 1.85 -6.04 7.53
N GLU A 69 0.89 -6.86 7.15
CA GLU A 69 1.15 -8.23 6.68
C GLU A 69 2.15 -8.22 5.51
N ARG A 70 2.01 -7.30 4.55
CA ARG A 70 2.94 -7.18 3.42
C ARG A 70 4.35 -6.75 3.79
N LEU A 71 4.52 -6.04 4.91
CA LEU A 71 5.83 -5.61 5.42
C LEU A 71 6.49 -6.66 6.32
N VAL A 72 5.70 -7.58 6.89
CA VAL A 72 6.19 -8.60 7.84
C VAL A 72 6.71 -9.84 7.13
N VAL A 73 6.26 -10.17 5.91
CA VAL A 73 6.75 -11.36 5.18
C VAL A 73 8.22 -11.15 4.76
N PRO A 74 9.20 -11.84 5.37
CA PRO A 74 10.49 -12.04 4.75
C PRO A 74 10.32 -13.15 3.68
N GLU A 75 11.11 -13.08 2.63
CA GLU A 75 11.07 -13.97 1.47
C GLU A 75 10.96 -15.47 1.82
N PRO A 76 10.31 -16.30 0.96
CA PRO A 76 10.45 -17.75 1.06
C PRO A 76 11.93 -18.14 0.83
N VAL A 77 12.40 -19.02 1.72
CA VAL A 77 13.67 -19.76 1.72
C VAL A 77 14.04 -20.38 0.38
#